data_AF-A0A944I213-F1
#
_entry.id   AF-A0A944I213-F1
#
_cell.length_a   1.000
_cell.length_b   1.000
_cell.length_c   1.000
_cell.angle_alpha   90.00
_cell.angle_beta   90.00
_cell.angle_gamma   90.00
#
_symmetry.space_group_name_H-M   'P 1'
#
loop_
_entity.id
_entity.type
_entity.pdbx_description
1 polymer ?
#
loop_
_entity_poly.entity_id
_entity_poly.type
_entity_poly.pdbx_seq_one_letter_code
_entity_poly.pdbx_strand_id
1 'polypeptide(L)'
;MITEEHVRDLLRPRADEPTLVVVRGRAQVIPATELDRGDYRGAIEVVSAKELVRRIGTRTPSDQDITALASTLNTTVAELGS
;
A
#
# COMPACT_ATOMS: atom_id res chain seq x y z
N MET A 1 -1.79 5.69 9.37
CA MET A 1 -3.11 5.82 8.69
C MET A 1 -2.91 5.68 7.19
N ILE A 2 -3.73 4.87 6.55
CA ILE A 2 -3.74 4.70 5.08
C ILE A 2 -4.84 5.58 4.50
N THR A 3 -4.55 6.24 3.37
CA THR A 3 -5.44 7.18 2.68
C THR A 3 -5.68 6.72 1.25
N GLU A 4 -6.66 7.32 0.58
CA GLU A 4 -6.90 7.10 -0.85
C GLU A 4 -5.70 7.48 -1.72
N GLU A 5 -4.92 8.48 -1.32
CA GLU A 5 -3.71 8.89 -2.03
C GLU A 5 -2.67 7.77 -2.07
N HIS A 6 -2.49 7.03 -0.97
CA HIS A 6 -1.60 5.87 -0.95
C HIS A 6 -2.09 4.77 -1.90
N VAL A 7 -3.41 4.54 -1.99
CA VAL A 7 -3.97 3.55 -2.92
C VAL A 7 -3.79 4.00 -4.38
N ARG A 8 -4.05 5.28 -4.68
CA ARG A 8 -3.83 5.86 -6.01
C ARG A 8 -2.35 5.80 -6.40
N ASP A 9 -1.43 6.08 -5.47
CA ASP A 9 0.00 6.01 -5.75
C ASP A 9 0.49 4.58 -5.95
N LEU A 10 -0.02 3.64 -5.16
CA LEU A 10 0.28 2.21 -5.30
C LEU A 10 -0.18 1.64 -6.65
N LEU A 11 -1.36 2.07 -7.14
CA LEU A 11 -1.92 1.61 -8.41
C LEU A 11 -1.37 2.36 -9.63
N ARG A 12 -0.60 3.44 -9.43
CA ARG A 12 0.03 4.18 -10.52
C ARG A 12 0.96 3.25 -11.30
N PRO A 13 0.85 3.19 -12.64
CA PRO A 13 1.76 2.37 -13.45
C PRO A 13 3.22 2.80 -13.23
N ARG A 14 4.03 1.89 -12.69
CA ARG A 14 5.48 2.05 -12.48
C ARG A 14 6.20 0.72 -12.73
N ALA A 15 7.48 0.78 -13.09
CA ALA A 15 8.30 -0.40 -13.40
C ALA A 15 8.89 -1.10 -12.16
N ASP A 16 8.83 -0.44 -11.00
CA ASP A 16 9.52 -0.77 -9.76
C ASP A 16 8.71 -1.63 -8.78
N GLU A 17 7.56 -2.14 -9.21
CA GLU A 17 6.62 -2.94 -8.41
C GLU A 17 6.36 -2.32 -7.02
N PRO A 18 5.64 -1.17 -6.95
CA PRO A 18 5.51 -0.43 -5.72
C PRO A 18 4.75 -1.23 -4.66
N THR A 19 5.11 -1.00 -3.41
CA THR A 19 4.61 -1.69 -2.23
C THR A 19 4.20 -0.66 -1.18
N LEU A 20 3.01 -0.83 -0.62
CA LEU A 20 2.54 -0.04 0.50
C LEU A 20 3.09 -0.65 1.80
N VAL A 21 3.78 0.18 2.56
CA VAL A 21 4.41 -0.20 3.82
C VAL A 21 4.00 0.72 4.94
N VAL A 22 4.14 0.25 6.18
CA VAL A 22 4.07 1.08 7.38
C VAL A 22 5.41 1.09 8.07
N VAL A 23 5.98 2.28 8.22
CA VAL A 23 7.27 2.49 8.89
C VAL A 23 7.11 3.60 9.92
N ARG A 24 7.50 3.32 11.17
CA ARG A 24 7.37 4.25 12.30
C ARG A 24 5.96 4.86 12.41
N GLY A 25 4.92 4.03 12.20
CA GLY A 25 3.50 4.42 12.25
C GLY A 25 2.97 5.19 11.05
N ARG A 26 3.79 5.40 10.00
CA ARG A 26 3.42 6.15 8.80
C ARG A 26 3.33 5.23 7.60
N ALA A 27 2.22 5.31 6.86
CA ALA A 27 2.06 4.59 5.61
C ALA A 27 2.81 5.30 4.49
N GLN A 28 3.51 4.55 3.65
CA GLN A 28 4.26 5.05 2.49
C GLN A 28 4.22 4.03 1.34
N VAL A 29 4.26 4.51 0.10
CA VAL A 29 4.40 3.67 -1.08
C VAL A 29 5.84 3.76 -1.55
N ILE A 30 6.53 2.63 -1.60
CA ILE A 30 7.95 2.54 -1.94
C ILE A 30 8.19 1.48 -3.01
N PRO A 31 9.29 1.56 -3.79
CA PRO A 31 9.76 0.43 -4.59
C PRO A 31 10.00 -0.79 -3.69
N ALA A 32 9.67 -2.00 -4.16
CA ALA A 32 9.96 -3.22 -3.41
C ALA A 32 11.45 -3.39 -3.08
N THR A 33 12.34 -2.84 -3.91
CA THR A 33 13.80 -2.87 -3.71
C THR A 33 14.29 -2.06 -2.51
N GLU A 34 13.45 -1.19 -1.93
CA GLU A 34 13.79 -0.33 -0.79
C GLU A 34 13.35 -0.90 0.56
N LEU A 35 12.58 -2.00 0.60
CA LEU A 35 12.03 -2.60 1.83
C LEU A 35 13.08 -2.86 2.92
N ASP A 36 14.26 -3.35 2.53
CA ASP A 36 15.34 -3.71 3.47
C ASP A 36 16.43 -2.65 3.59
N ARG A 37 16.18 -1.43 3.11
CA ARG A 37 17.20 -0.38 2.97
C ARG A 37 16.87 0.87 3.78
N GLY A 38 17.94 1.52 4.25
CA GLY A 38 17.89 2.87 4.81
C GLY A 38 16.78 3.08 5.84
N ASP A 39 15.93 4.07 5.57
CA ASP A 39 14.84 4.49 6.45
C ASP A 39 13.66 3.51 6.51
N TYR A 40 13.57 2.55 5.59
CA TYR A 40 12.49 1.57 5.50
C TYR A 40 12.84 0.23 6.16
N ARG A 41 14.06 0.09 6.68
CA ARG A 41 14.44 -1.12 7.43
C ARG A 41 13.50 -1.34 8.62
N GLY A 42 12.83 -2.50 8.65
CA GLY A 42 11.81 -2.83 9.66
C GLY A 42 10.43 -2.26 9.36
N ALA A 43 10.20 -1.78 8.14
CA ALA A 43 8.86 -1.49 7.66
C ALA A 43 8.02 -2.78 7.61
N ILE A 44 6.74 -2.64 7.93
CA ILE A 44 5.76 -3.71 7.79
C ILE A 44 5.16 -3.60 6.39
N GLU A 45 5.33 -4.62 5.57
CA GLU A 45 4.65 -4.70 4.28
C GLU A 45 3.15 -4.89 4.51
N VAL A 46 2.34 -4.01 3.90
CA VAL A 46 0.88 -4.10 3.94
C VAL A 46 0.36 -4.85 2.72
N VAL A 47 0.72 -4.36 1.52
CA VAL A 47 0.32 -4.97 0.25
C VAL A 47 1.16 -4.42 -0.90
N SER A 48 1.55 -5.28 -1.84
CA SER A 48 2.16 -4.88 -3.11
C SER A 48 1.11 -4.47 -4.15
N ALA A 49 1.46 -3.61 -5.10
CA ALA A 49 0.56 -3.22 -6.19
C ALA A 49 0.06 -4.43 -6.98
N LYS A 50 0.95 -5.42 -7.19
CA LYS A 50 0.63 -6.67 -7.88
C LYS A 50 -0.42 -7.48 -7.14
N GLU A 51 -0.30 -7.60 -5.81
CA GLU A 51 -1.29 -8.29 -4.98
C GLU A 51 -2.62 -7.54 -4.93
N LEU A 52 -2.58 -6.21 -4.80
CA LEU A 52 -3.80 -5.40 -4.79
C LEU A 52 -4.57 -5.55 -6.11
N VAL A 53 -3.89 -5.46 -7.25
CA VAL A 53 -4.49 -5.66 -8.58
C VAL A 53 -5.05 -7.07 -8.74
N ARG A 54 -4.37 -8.10 -8.21
CA ARG A 54 -4.92 -9.47 -8.21
C ARG A 54 -6.22 -9.57 -7.43
N ARG A 55 -6.34 -8.88 -6.29
CA ARG A 55 -7.54 -8.90 -5.44
C ARG A 55 -8.72 -8.19 -6.08
N ILE A 56 -8.49 -7.05 -6.73
CA ILE A 56 -9.56 -6.21 -7.28
C ILE A 56 -9.83 -6.43 -8.78
N GLY A 57 -8.96 -7.15 -9.47
CA GLY A 57 -9.09 -7.49 -10.89
C GLY A 57 -8.83 -6.34 -11.87
N THR A 58 -8.46 -5.15 -11.38
CA THR A 58 -8.21 -3.95 -12.21
C THR A 58 -7.09 -3.09 -11.65
N ARG A 59 -6.47 -2.29 -12.52
CA ARG A 59 -5.52 -1.23 -12.14
C ARG A 59 -6.17 0.15 -12.04
N THR A 60 -7.42 0.28 -12.49
CA THR A 60 -8.17 1.54 -12.54
C THR A 60 -9.52 1.37 -11.85
N PRO A 61 -9.54 1.13 -10.53
CA PRO A 61 -10.77 1.08 -9.75
C PRO A 61 -11.48 2.44 -9.75
N SER A 62 -12.78 2.44 -9.44
CA SER A 62 -13.53 3.69 -9.27
C SER A 62 -13.09 4.43 -8.00
N ASP A 63 -13.41 5.73 -7.88
CA ASP A 63 -13.11 6.48 -6.65
C ASP A 63 -13.76 5.87 -5.41
N GLN A 64 -14.99 5.35 -5.55
CA GLN A 64 -15.69 4.65 -4.46
C GLN A 64 -14.93 3.39 -4.01
N ASP A 65 -14.41 2.61 -4.97
CA ASP A 65 -13.61 1.44 -4.66
C ASP A 65 -12.29 1.83 -4.00
N ILE A 66 -11.65 2.92 -4.43
CA ILE A 66 -10.43 3.45 -3.81
C ILE A 66 -10.69 3.82 -2.34
N THR A 67 -11.79 4.51 -2.04
CA THR A 67 -12.19 4.83 -0.66
C THR A 67 -12.38 3.56 0.18
N ALA A 68 -13.09 2.56 -0.36
CA ALA A 68 -13.32 1.30 0.33
C ALA A 68 -12.02 0.52 0.59
N LEU A 69 -11.11 0.49 -0.39
CA LEU A 69 -9.80 -0.13 -0.26
C LEU A 69 -8.93 0.56 0.79
N ALA A 70 -8.87 1.89 0.79
CA ALA A 70 -8.10 2.64 1.78
C ALA A 70 -8.58 2.34 3.20
N SER A 71 -9.91 2.30 3.41
CA SER A 71 -10.53 1.98 4.69
C SER A 71 -10.19 0.54 5.13
N THR A 72 -10.31 -0.43 4.21
CA THR A 72 -9.98 -1.84 4.47
C THR A 72 -8.52 -2.01 4.87
N LEU A 73 -7.60 -1.44 4.10
CA LEU A 73 -6.16 -1.53 4.37
C LEU A 73 -5.81 -0.84 5.69
N ASN A 74 -6.46 0.28 6.01
CA ASN A 74 -6.25 0.98 7.28
C ASN A 74 -6.69 0.11 8.48
N THR A 75 -7.81 -0.60 8.38
CA THR A 75 -8.26 -1.55 9.41
C THR A 75 -7.27 -2.70 9.58
N THR A 76 -6.80 -3.30 8.47
CA THR A 76 -5.79 -4.36 8.53
C THR A 76 -4.50 -3.91 9.22
N VAL A 77 -4.02 -2.69 8.95
CA VAL A 77 -2.85 -2.14 9.65
C VAL A 77 -3.10 -1.93 11.14
N ALA A 78 -4.30 -1.48 11.53
CA ALA A 78 -4.64 -1.32 12.94
C ALA A 78 -4.61 -2.67 13.68
N GLU A 79 -5.07 -3.74 13.02
CA GLU A 79 -5.00 -5.11 13.56
C GLU A 79 -3.57 -5.64 13.65
N LEU A 80 -2.70 -5.33 12.67
CA LEU A 80 -1.29 -5.75 12.67
C LEU A 80 -0.41 -5.02 13.71
N GLY A 81 -0.84 -3.82 14.14
CA GLY A 81 -0.16 -3.02 15.15
C GLY A 81 -0.68 -3.20 16.57
N SER A 82 -1.64 -4.12 16.78
CA SER A 82 -2.27 -4.43 18.08
C SER A 82 -1.51 -5.50 18.86
#